data_AF-A0A975TK68-F1
#
_entry.id   AF-A0A975TK68-F1
#
_cell.length_a   1.000
_cell.length_b   1.000
_cell.length_c   1.000
_cell.angle_alpha   90.00
_cell.angle_beta   90.00
_cell.angle_gamma   90.00
#
_symmetry.space_group_name_H-M   'P 1'
#
loop_
_entity.id
_entity.type
_entity.pdbx_description
1 polymer ?
#
loop_
_entity_poly.entity_id
_entity_poly.type
_entity_poly.pdbx_seq_one_letter_code
_entity_poly.pdbx_strand_id
1 'polypeptide(L)'
;MIAAGALVLAGPGAAEADGVSGVARTEIASVCSGRPQKTVGFATGELRIYKSRDYACALTVAKNPGTRREMAVSLQARGARPVVDSGNFSQQAGPVTVHALNRCVRVSGAVSGVSASTGWILC
;
A
#
# COMPACT_ATOMS: atom_id res chain seq x y z
N MET A 1 -30.05 60.22 15.82
CA MET A 1 -29.20 59.72 14.72
C MET A 1 -28.77 58.31 15.06
N ILE A 2 -29.14 57.34 14.22
CA ILE A 2 -28.88 55.91 14.38
C ILE A 2 -27.41 55.64 14.02
N ALA A 3 -26.70 54.84 14.81
CA ALA A 3 -25.44 54.24 14.38
C ALA A 3 -25.38 52.78 14.86
N ALA A 4 -25.66 51.88 13.92
CA ALA A 4 -25.37 50.47 14.02
C ALA A 4 -23.88 50.22 13.76
N GLY A 5 -23.29 49.23 14.43
CA GLY A 5 -21.91 48.80 14.16
C GLY A 5 -21.65 47.44 14.79
N ALA A 6 -21.87 46.39 14.02
CA ALA A 6 -21.59 45.00 14.37
C ALA A 6 -20.15 44.59 13.97
N LEU A 7 -19.76 43.39 14.42
CA LEU A 7 -18.70 42.50 13.87
C LEU A 7 -17.25 42.80 14.31
N VAL A 8 -16.37 41.83 14.59
CA VAL A 8 -16.26 40.40 14.22
C VAL A 8 -15.46 39.66 15.31
N LEU A 9 -15.80 38.40 15.60
CA LEU A 9 -14.98 37.49 16.42
C LEU A 9 -13.72 37.05 15.64
N ALA A 10 -12.53 37.28 16.22
CA ALA A 10 -11.29 36.69 15.75
C ALA A 10 -11.14 35.27 16.34
N GLY A 11 -11.30 34.26 15.49
CA GLY A 11 -10.90 32.87 15.78
C GLY A 11 -9.54 32.56 15.15
N PRO A 12 -8.66 31.78 15.80
CA PRO A 12 -7.35 31.40 15.25
C PRO A 12 -7.51 30.48 14.03
N GLY A 13 -6.73 30.78 12.99
CA GLY A 13 -6.74 30.09 11.70
C GLY A 13 -6.49 28.58 11.81
N ALA A 14 -7.48 27.81 11.36
CA ALA A 14 -7.32 26.41 11.05
C ALA A 14 -6.55 26.28 9.73
N ALA A 15 -5.44 25.55 9.79
CA ALA A 15 -4.63 25.20 8.64
C ALA A 15 -5.49 24.49 7.57
N GLU A 16 -5.38 24.98 6.35
CA GLU A 16 -5.81 24.33 5.12
C GLU A 16 -5.10 22.97 4.94
N ALA A 17 -5.80 21.90 5.35
CA ALA A 17 -5.50 20.54 4.93
C ALA A 17 -6.20 20.27 3.59
N ASP A 18 -5.47 20.51 2.50
CA ASP A 18 -5.88 20.16 1.15
C ASP A 18 -5.88 18.62 0.96
N GLY A 19 -6.93 18.09 0.34
CA GLY A 19 -6.89 16.77 -0.29
C GLY A 19 -7.90 15.74 0.20
N VAL A 20 -9.16 15.87 -0.23
CA VAL A 20 -10.15 14.79 -0.16
C VAL A 20 -9.78 13.66 -1.14
N SER A 21 -9.89 12.41 -0.71
CA SER A 21 -10.26 11.32 -1.64
C SER A 21 -11.07 10.27 -0.90
N GLY A 22 -12.39 10.43 -0.97
CA GLY A 22 -13.34 9.44 -0.52
C GLY A 22 -13.24 8.16 -1.36
N VAL A 23 -13.21 7.04 -0.66
CA VAL A 23 -13.81 5.77 -1.09
C VAL A 23 -13.99 4.94 0.17
N ALA A 24 -15.24 4.58 0.48
CA ALA A 24 -15.53 3.47 1.38
C ALA A 24 -14.90 2.22 0.76
N ARG A 25 -13.69 1.88 1.20
CA ARG A 25 -13.02 0.64 0.83
C ARG A 25 -13.25 -0.30 1.98
N THR A 26 -13.97 -1.39 1.74
CA THR A 26 -13.98 -2.55 2.64
C THR A 26 -12.54 -2.80 3.08
N GLU A 27 -12.26 -2.52 4.35
CA GLU A 27 -10.93 -2.46 4.95
C GLU A 27 -10.36 -3.86 5.19
N ILE A 28 -10.05 -4.53 4.08
CA ILE A 28 -9.13 -5.66 4.07
C ILE A 28 -8.12 -5.40 2.96
N ALA A 29 -7.35 -4.31 3.10
CA ALA A 29 -6.04 -4.04 2.48
C ALA A 29 -5.75 -2.52 2.40
N SER A 30 -5.32 -1.92 3.50
CA SER A 30 -4.67 -0.61 3.48
C SER A 30 -3.58 -0.49 4.54
N VAL A 31 -2.76 -1.54 4.69
CA VAL A 31 -1.52 -1.41 5.48
C VAL A 31 -0.43 -0.69 4.67
N CYS A 32 -0.48 -0.77 3.34
CA CYS A 32 0.24 0.15 2.45
C CYS A 32 -0.64 1.37 2.15
N SER A 33 -0.09 2.57 2.30
CA SER A 33 -0.81 3.81 2.05
C SER A 33 -1.07 4.06 0.56
N GLY A 34 -2.26 4.59 0.24
CA GLY A 34 -2.62 5.05 -1.10
C GLY A 34 -3.23 4.00 -2.04
N ARG A 35 -3.14 4.26 -3.36
CA ARG A 35 -3.61 3.35 -4.40
C ARG A 35 -2.44 2.46 -4.86
N PRO A 36 -2.66 1.15 -5.08
CA PRO A 36 -1.62 0.31 -5.65
C PRO A 36 -1.25 0.86 -7.02
N GLN A 37 0.06 1.03 -7.25
CA GLN A 37 0.61 1.42 -8.53
C GLN A 37 0.56 0.27 -9.52
N LYS A 38 0.70 -0.96 -9.02
CA LYS A 38 0.58 -2.16 -9.83
C LYS A 38 -0.09 -3.27 -9.02
N THR A 39 -1.01 -3.96 -9.66
CA THR A 39 -1.58 -5.21 -9.16
C THR A 39 -1.29 -6.30 -10.17
N VAL A 40 -0.86 -7.45 -9.69
CA VAL A 40 -0.58 -8.65 -10.50
C VAL A 40 -1.40 -9.79 -9.93
N GLY A 41 -2.44 -10.18 -10.65
CA GLY A 41 -3.25 -11.35 -10.31
C GLY A 41 -2.60 -12.66 -10.75
N PHE A 42 -2.79 -13.71 -9.95
CA PHE A 42 -2.41 -15.08 -10.27
C PHE A 42 -3.48 -16.05 -9.74
N ALA A 43 -3.34 -17.34 -10.05
CA ALA A 43 -4.43 -18.31 -9.85
C ALA A 43 -4.96 -18.38 -8.40
N THR A 44 -4.08 -18.23 -7.41
CA THR A 44 -4.39 -18.39 -5.98
C THR A 44 -4.45 -17.07 -5.22
N GLY A 45 -4.12 -15.93 -5.84
CA GLY A 45 -4.01 -14.66 -5.15
C GLY A 45 -3.70 -13.46 -6.06
N GLU A 46 -3.41 -12.34 -5.42
CA GLU A 46 -3.03 -11.10 -6.06
C GLU A 46 -1.86 -10.48 -5.32
N LEU A 47 -0.87 -10.00 -6.07
CA LEU A 47 0.22 -9.18 -5.55
C LEU A 47 -0.13 -7.72 -5.75
N ARG A 48 -0.10 -6.93 -4.68
CA ARG A 48 -0.39 -5.49 -4.71
C ARG A 48 0.86 -4.72 -4.35
N ILE A 49 1.30 -3.86 -5.27
CA ILE A 49 2.51 -3.05 -5.15
C ILE A 49 2.11 -1.58 -5.04
N TYR A 50 2.62 -0.94 -4.01
CA TYR A 50 2.43 0.47 -3.70
C TYR A 50 3.80 1.13 -3.75
N LYS A 51 3.86 2.32 -4.34
CA LYS A 51 5.06 3.14 -4.32
C LYS A 51 4.66 4.57 -4.00
N SER A 52 5.36 5.12 -3.01
CA SER A 52 5.39 6.52 -2.65
C SER A 52 6.72 7.12 -3.13
N ARG A 53 6.92 8.42 -2.91
CA ARG A 53 8.17 9.10 -3.32
C ARG A 53 9.42 8.39 -2.79
N ASP A 54 9.43 8.02 -1.51
CA ASP A 54 10.62 7.50 -0.86
C ASP A 54 10.58 5.99 -0.60
N TYR A 55 9.38 5.41 -0.55
CA TYR A 55 9.17 4.02 -0.13
C TYR A 55 8.36 3.22 -1.14
N ALA A 56 8.67 1.93 -1.24
CA ALA A 56 7.79 0.94 -1.85
C ALA A 56 7.23 0.02 -0.76
N CYS A 57 5.98 -0.40 -0.93
CA CYS A 57 5.28 -1.31 -0.04
C CYS A 57 4.61 -2.40 -0.87
N ALA A 58 4.68 -3.64 -0.42
CA ALA A 58 4.07 -4.77 -1.12
C ALA A 58 3.39 -5.72 -0.16
N LEU A 59 2.31 -6.34 -0.64
CA LEU A 59 1.63 -7.43 0.02
C LEU A 59 1.07 -8.42 -1.00
N THR A 60 0.96 -9.67 -0.56
CA THR A 60 0.31 -10.74 -1.32
C THR A 60 -1.01 -11.07 -0.65
N VAL A 61 -2.12 -10.96 -1.38
CA VAL A 61 -3.48 -11.24 -0.89
C VAL A 61 -3.96 -12.55 -1.50
N ALA A 62 -4.51 -13.43 -0.67
CA ALA A 62 -5.12 -14.67 -1.15
C ALA A 62 -6.47 -14.39 -1.83
N LYS A 63 -6.72 -15.05 -2.96
CA LYS A 63 -7.98 -14.90 -3.70
C LYS A 63 -9.17 -15.44 -2.92
N ASN A 64 -8.96 -16.55 -2.22
CA ASN A 64 -9.94 -17.21 -1.36
C ASN A 64 -9.44 -17.18 0.09
N PRO A 65 -9.75 -16.13 0.87
CA PRO A 65 -9.35 -16.03 2.27
C PRO A 65 -10.10 -17.06 3.14
N GLY A 66 -9.47 -17.53 4.21
CA GLY A 66 -10.10 -18.41 5.20
C GLY A 66 -9.15 -19.47 5.73
N THR A 67 -8.75 -20.41 4.89
CA THR A 67 -7.78 -21.45 5.28
C THR A 67 -6.38 -20.86 5.41
N ARG A 68 -5.66 -21.21 6.48
CA ARG A 68 -4.23 -20.93 6.58
C ARG A 68 -3.48 -21.65 5.46
N ARG A 69 -2.74 -20.90 4.65
CA ARG A 69 -1.91 -21.42 3.57
C ARG A 69 -0.54 -20.77 3.64
N GLU A 70 0.45 -21.45 3.10
CA GLU A 70 1.76 -20.85 2.91
C GLU A 70 1.63 -19.66 1.95
N MET A 71 2.06 -18.50 2.41
CA MET A 71 2.12 -17.29 1.61
C MET A 71 3.46 -16.60 1.84
N ALA A 72 3.94 -15.97 0.79
CA ALA A 72 5.16 -15.18 0.84
C ALA A 72 4.99 -13.88 0.05
N VAL A 73 5.74 -12.87 0.47
CA VAL A 73 5.96 -11.64 -0.26
C VAL A 73 7.43 -11.27 -0.14
N SER A 74 8.04 -10.92 -1.26
CA SER A 74 9.41 -10.41 -1.33
C SER A 74 9.40 -9.07 -2.02
N LEU A 75 10.05 -8.08 -1.43
CA LEU A 75 10.22 -6.75 -1.99
C LEU A 75 11.70 -6.39 -2.01
N GLN A 76 12.21 -6.07 -3.19
CA GLN A 76 13.60 -5.72 -3.40
C GLN A 76 13.70 -4.38 -4.13
N ALA A 77 14.34 -3.39 -3.52
CA ALA A 77 14.79 -2.21 -4.25
C ALA A 77 16.13 -2.50 -4.94
N ARG A 78 16.34 -1.94 -6.13
CA ARG A 78 17.58 -2.13 -6.88
C ARG A 78 18.77 -1.63 -6.05
N GLY A 79 19.77 -2.48 -5.86
CA GLY A 79 20.94 -2.18 -5.01
C GLY A 79 20.68 -2.31 -3.50
N ALA A 80 19.51 -2.79 -3.08
CA ALA A 80 19.22 -3.12 -1.69
C ALA A 80 19.00 -4.64 -1.52
N ARG A 81 19.08 -5.11 -0.27
CA ARG A 81 18.74 -6.48 0.08
C ARG A 81 17.23 -6.70 -0.05
N PRO A 82 16.79 -7.87 -0.56
CA PRO A 82 15.38 -8.21 -0.59
C PRO A 82 14.85 -8.37 0.85
N VAL A 83 13.69 -7.76 1.11
CA VAL A 83 12.92 -7.98 2.34
C VAL A 83 11.86 -9.02 2.01
N VAL A 84 11.85 -10.11 2.75
CA VAL A 84 10.95 -11.24 2.53
C VAL A 84 10.13 -11.46 3.79
N ASP A 85 8.82 -11.59 3.63
CA ASP A 85 7.91 -12.06 4.65
C ASP A 85 7.24 -13.33 4.13
N SER A 86 7.34 -14.42 4.90
CA SER A 86 6.85 -15.74 4.49
C SER A 86 6.35 -16.52 5.69
N GLY A 87 5.22 -17.21 5.54
CA GLY A 87 4.61 -17.95 6.63
C GLY A 87 3.23 -18.47 6.28
N ASN A 88 2.50 -18.97 7.27
CA ASN A 88 1.15 -19.48 7.10
C ASN A 88 0.12 -18.41 7.47
N PHE A 89 -0.47 -17.80 6.44
CA PHE A 89 -1.44 -16.72 6.57
C PHE A 89 -2.83 -17.17 6.10
N SER A 90 -3.90 -16.56 6.61
CA SER A 90 -5.28 -16.88 6.22
C SER A 90 -5.85 -15.90 5.20
N GLN A 91 -5.26 -14.71 5.08
CA GLN A 91 -5.76 -13.61 4.25
C GLN A 91 -4.65 -12.99 3.38
N GLN A 92 -3.54 -12.58 3.98
CA GLN A 92 -2.43 -11.94 3.27
C GLN A 92 -1.07 -12.19 3.93
N ALA A 93 -0.01 -12.15 3.12
CA ALA A 93 1.38 -12.00 3.57
C ALA A 93 1.84 -10.54 3.41
N GLY A 94 2.63 -10.05 4.36
CA GLY A 94 3.05 -8.65 4.45
C GLY A 94 2.09 -7.76 5.26
N PRO A 95 2.42 -6.47 5.39
CA PRO A 95 3.18 -5.68 4.42
C PRO A 95 4.70 -5.76 4.60
N VAL A 96 5.42 -5.72 3.48
CA VAL A 96 6.86 -5.44 3.47
C VAL A 96 7.10 -4.08 2.85
N THR A 97 7.95 -3.28 3.49
CA THR A 97 8.31 -1.93 3.03
C THR A 97 9.81 -1.84 2.83
N VAL A 98 10.21 -1.14 1.77
CA VAL A 98 11.61 -0.81 1.50
C VAL A 98 11.73 0.63 1.08
N HIS A 99 12.85 1.25 1.42
CA HIS A 99 13.18 2.57 0.91
C HIS A 99 13.60 2.45 -0.57
N ALA A 100 12.81 3.00 -1.47
CA ALA A 100 12.96 2.82 -2.91
C ALA A 100 13.34 4.11 -3.65
N LEU A 101 12.95 5.30 -3.19
CA LEU A 101 13.21 6.58 -3.89
C LEU A 101 12.97 6.45 -5.42
N ASN A 102 13.94 6.89 -6.23
CA ASN A 102 13.95 6.77 -7.69
C ASN A 102 14.54 5.43 -8.19
N ARG A 103 14.63 4.41 -7.33
CA ARG A 103 15.15 3.10 -7.70
C ARG A 103 14.00 2.20 -8.14
N CYS A 104 14.27 1.40 -9.16
CA CYS A 104 13.36 0.35 -9.57
C CYS A 104 13.20 -0.68 -8.45
N VAL A 105 12.00 -1.25 -8.33
CA VAL A 105 11.71 -2.30 -7.36
C VAL A 105 11.26 -3.57 -8.07
N ARG A 106 11.63 -4.70 -7.48
CA ARG A 106 11.17 -6.03 -7.88
C ARG A 106 10.35 -6.60 -6.75
N VAL A 107 9.19 -7.13 -7.08
CA VAL A 107 8.28 -7.71 -6.10
C VAL A 107 7.94 -9.13 -6.53
N SER A 108 7.89 -10.05 -5.58
CA SER A 108 7.39 -11.40 -5.81
C SER A 108 6.42 -11.77 -4.71
N GLY A 109 5.39 -12.53 -5.06
CA GLY A 109 4.42 -13.07 -4.11
C GLY A 109 4.18 -14.54 -4.39
N ALA A 110 3.85 -15.29 -3.35
CA ALA A 110 3.42 -16.68 -3.46
C ALA A 110 2.23 -16.94 -2.54
N VAL A 111 1.29 -17.76 -3.01
CA VAL A 111 0.19 -18.30 -2.21
C VAL A 111 0.01 -19.77 -2.59
N SER A 112 0.16 -20.65 -1.61
CA SER A 112 -0.06 -22.10 -1.73
C SER A 112 0.77 -22.75 -2.84
N GLY A 113 2.05 -22.39 -2.95
CA GLY A 113 2.97 -22.91 -3.97
C GLY A 113 2.87 -22.26 -5.36
N VAL A 114 1.84 -21.44 -5.60
CA VAL A 114 1.73 -20.66 -6.84
C VAL A 114 2.32 -19.27 -6.59
N SER A 115 3.24 -18.85 -7.46
CA SER A 115 3.93 -17.58 -7.33
C SER A 115 3.76 -16.69 -8.55
N ALA A 116 3.87 -15.39 -8.33
CA ALA A 116 3.97 -14.38 -9.35
C ALA A 116 5.12 -13.43 -8.98
N SER A 117 5.87 -12.98 -9.97
CA SER A 117 6.90 -11.97 -9.77
C SER A 117 6.82 -10.88 -10.82
N THR A 118 7.23 -9.69 -10.43
CA THR A 118 7.42 -8.58 -11.35
C THR A 118 8.86 -8.59 -11.86
N GLY A 119 9.06 -7.96 -13.01
CA GLY A 119 10.39 -7.43 -13.35
C GLY A 119 10.75 -6.25 -12.44
N TRP A 120 11.81 -5.53 -12.82
CA TRP A 120 12.09 -4.21 -12.26
C TRP A 120 11.03 -3.23 -12.76
N ILE A 121 10.16 -2.81 -11.86
CA ILE A 121 9.08 -1.87 -12.15
C ILE A 121 9.23 -0.62 -11.29
N LEU A 122 8.48 0.42 -11.65
CA LEU A 122 8.43 1.67 -10.90
C LEU A 122 9.85 2.26 -10.74
N CYS A 123 10.61 2.24 -11.82
CA CYS A 123 11.58 3.28 -12.10
C CYS A 123 10.74 4.53 -12.46
#